data_AF-A0A7C3LME4-F1
#
_entry.id   AF-A0A7C3LME4-F1
#
_cell.length_a   1.000
_cell.length_b   1.000
_cell.length_c   1.000
_cell.angle_alpha   90.00
_cell.angle_beta   90.00
_cell.angle_gamma   90.00
#
_symmetry.space_group_name_H-M   'P 1'
#
loop_
_entity.id
_entity.type
_entity.pdbx_description
1 polymer ?
#
loop_
_entity_poly.entity_id
_entity_poly.type
_entity_poly.pdbx_seq_one_letter_code
_entity_poly.pdbx_strand_id
1 'polypeptide(L)'
;MTDSTAQHLPTIYLLGDHLDAALAMGEDLLTEKVTLAAAEQKLNMARLVRQAGEVADFLHGVRTLELNLIARLLQGRKRAEELKRKETRLKPLISLFVAGTAPLVDAAEELGDTTTEAFDTGNVAQAFLRSRGLIARDAAGLDGLTRLAVTEEYLVAGRIRLGTLLDLVATFLDMLDTLFDLYREEPAVVTAPAMAPAEVQETAAATA
;
A
#
# COMPACT_ATOMS: atom_id res chain seq x y z
N MET A 1 -4.69 3.53 -37.43
CA MET A 1 -3.99 2.73 -36.39
C MET A 1 -3.61 3.61 -35.18
N THR A 2 -4.50 4.50 -34.73
CA THR A 2 -4.21 5.50 -33.69
C THR A 2 -5.17 5.47 -32.50
N ASP A 3 -6.13 4.52 -32.49
CA ASP A 3 -7.18 4.44 -31.46
C ASP A 3 -6.86 3.49 -30.29
N SER A 4 -5.83 2.64 -30.42
CA SER A 4 -5.53 1.64 -29.38
C SER A 4 -4.85 2.27 -28.17
N THR A 5 -3.94 3.21 -28.36
CA THR A 5 -3.17 3.85 -27.28
C THR A 5 -4.06 4.66 -26.32
N ALA A 6 -5.08 5.36 -26.85
CA ALA A 6 -6.00 6.18 -26.05
C ALA A 6 -6.84 5.36 -25.05
N GLN A 7 -7.22 4.13 -25.41
CA GLN A 7 -8.07 3.28 -24.57
C GLN A 7 -7.28 2.50 -23.50
N HIS A 8 -5.96 2.42 -23.60
CA HIS A 8 -5.12 1.63 -22.69
C HIS A 8 -4.64 2.47 -21.50
N LEU A 9 -4.49 3.78 -21.71
CA LEU A 9 -4.10 4.76 -20.69
C LEU A 9 -4.93 4.65 -19.39
N PRO A 10 -6.29 4.63 -19.41
CA PRO A 10 -7.07 4.60 -18.17
C PRO A 10 -6.86 3.33 -17.33
N THR A 11 -6.63 2.17 -17.96
CA THR A 11 -6.40 0.91 -17.23
C THR A 11 -5.02 0.90 -16.57
N ILE A 12 -4.02 1.52 -17.21
CA ILE A 12 -2.65 1.58 -16.69
C ILE A 12 -2.57 2.59 -15.54
N TYR A 13 -3.21 3.75 -15.63
CA TYR A 13 -3.29 4.70 -14.50
C TYR A 13 -3.97 4.10 -13.28
N LEU A 14 -5.12 3.43 -13.46
CA LEU A 14 -5.80 2.75 -12.35
C LEU A 14 -4.98 1.61 -11.74
N LEU A 15 -4.15 0.94 -12.54
CA LEU A 15 -3.19 -0.03 -12.02
C LEU A 15 -2.13 0.67 -11.18
N GLY A 16 -1.52 1.75 -11.69
CA GLY A 16 -0.57 2.59 -10.96
C GLY A 16 -1.13 3.05 -9.62
N ASP A 17 -2.33 3.64 -9.60
CA ASP A 17 -3.02 4.09 -8.39
C ASP A 17 -3.19 2.97 -7.34
N HIS A 18 -3.45 1.74 -7.77
CA HIS A 18 -3.56 0.60 -6.87
C HIS A 18 -2.20 0.17 -6.31
N LEU A 19 -1.14 0.25 -7.10
CA LEU A 19 0.22 -0.07 -6.66
C LEU A 19 0.75 1.01 -5.71
N ASP A 20 0.55 2.29 -6.02
CA ASP A 20 0.89 3.42 -5.15
C ASP A 20 0.17 3.33 -3.81
N ALA A 21 -1.14 3.11 -3.85
CA ALA A 21 -1.91 2.94 -2.62
C ALA A 21 -1.43 1.73 -1.82
N ALA A 22 -1.02 0.64 -2.48
CA ALA A 22 -0.44 -0.51 -1.79
C ALA A 22 0.91 -0.15 -1.14
N LEU A 23 1.79 0.58 -1.83
CA LEU A 23 3.06 1.03 -1.26
C LEU A 23 2.84 1.92 -0.05
N ALA A 24 1.96 2.93 -0.16
CA ALA A 24 1.63 3.83 0.95
C ALA A 24 1.11 3.06 2.17
N MET A 25 0.20 2.10 2.00
CA MET A 25 -0.31 1.27 3.11
C MET A 25 0.79 0.38 3.71
N GLY A 26 1.73 -0.09 2.88
CA GLY A 26 2.89 -0.85 3.34
C GLY A 26 3.88 -0.02 4.15
N GLU A 27 4.12 1.22 3.74
CA GLU A 27 4.92 2.18 4.49
C GLU A 27 4.24 2.56 5.81
N ASP A 28 2.94 2.85 5.79
CA ASP A 28 2.14 3.09 6.99
C ASP A 28 2.24 1.91 7.96
N LEU A 29 2.14 0.67 7.45
CA LEU A 29 2.36 -0.55 8.24
C LEU A 29 3.72 -0.54 8.92
N LEU A 30 4.81 -0.21 8.23
CA LEU A 30 6.16 -0.17 8.81
C LEU A 30 6.32 0.89 9.90
N THR A 31 5.42 1.89 9.97
CA THR A 31 5.43 2.87 11.06
C THR A 31 4.74 2.39 12.34
N GLU A 32 3.89 1.37 12.24
CA GLU A 32 3.09 0.85 13.34
C GLU A 32 3.94 0.19 14.43
N LYS A 33 3.71 0.62 15.68
CA LYS A 33 4.44 0.14 16.85
C LYS A 33 3.67 0.43 18.14
N VAL A 34 3.86 -0.44 19.13
CA VAL A 34 3.38 -0.22 20.50
C VAL A 34 4.46 -0.58 21.50
N THR A 35 4.61 0.26 22.53
CA THR A 35 5.55 0.01 23.63
C THR A 35 4.82 -0.76 24.71
N LEU A 36 5.45 -1.81 25.24
CA LEU A 36 4.90 -2.65 26.30
C LEU A 36 5.52 -2.24 27.63
N ALA A 37 4.76 -2.43 28.72
CA ALA A 37 5.30 -2.21 30.06
C ALA A 37 6.45 -3.19 30.32
N ALA A 38 7.56 -2.68 30.85
CA ALA A 38 8.71 -3.52 31.22
C ALA A 38 8.32 -4.51 32.33
N ALA A 39 8.84 -5.74 32.25
CA ALA A 39 8.55 -6.83 33.19
C ALA A 39 8.86 -6.49 34.66
N GLU A 40 9.76 -5.53 34.90
CA GLU A 40 10.16 -5.08 36.25
C GLU A 40 9.13 -4.15 36.92
N GLN A 41 8.16 -3.61 36.17
CA GLN A 41 7.16 -2.71 36.71
C GLN A 41 5.98 -3.48 37.31
N LYS A 42 5.63 -3.19 38.57
CA LYS A 42 4.38 -3.70 39.16
C LYS A 42 3.18 -3.19 38.35
N LEU A 43 2.55 -4.09 37.63
CA LEU A 43 1.33 -3.85 36.87
C LEU A 43 0.15 -3.75 37.85
N ASN A 44 -0.37 -2.54 38.04
CA ASN A 44 -1.69 -2.37 38.66
C ASN A 44 -2.80 -2.58 37.61
N MET A 45 -4.03 -2.85 38.03
CA MET A 45 -5.13 -3.13 37.08
C MET A 45 -5.35 -2.00 36.08
N ALA A 46 -5.23 -0.74 36.50
CA ALA A 46 -5.39 0.40 35.60
C ALA A 46 -4.36 0.39 34.45
N ARG A 47 -3.09 0.04 34.74
CA ARG A 47 -2.04 -0.08 33.72
C ARG A 47 -2.26 -1.28 32.80
N LEU A 48 -2.70 -2.42 33.33
CA LEU A 48 -3.02 -3.58 32.50
C LEU A 48 -4.13 -3.28 31.50
N VAL A 49 -5.22 -2.66 31.96
CA VAL A 49 -6.35 -2.27 31.10
C VAL A 49 -5.88 -1.29 30.02
N ARG A 50 -5.06 -0.29 30.39
CA ARG A 50 -4.49 0.65 29.44
C ARG A 50 -3.59 -0.04 28.39
N GLN A 51 -2.68 -0.90 28.83
CA GLN A 51 -1.77 -1.63 27.93
C GLN A 51 -2.55 -2.57 27.00
N ALA A 52 -3.60 -3.23 27.51
CA ALA A 52 -4.47 -4.07 26.68
C ALA A 52 -5.20 -3.24 25.62
N GLY A 53 -5.65 -2.03 25.95
CA GLY A 53 -6.21 -1.08 24.99
C GLY A 53 -5.20 -0.66 23.93
N GLU A 54 -4.00 -0.24 24.32
CA GLU A 54 -2.93 0.16 23.39
C GLU A 54 -2.53 -0.98 22.44
N VAL A 55 -2.48 -2.22 22.93
CA VAL A 55 -2.23 -3.41 22.08
C VAL A 55 -3.41 -3.69 21.16
N ALA A 56 -4.65 -3.57 21.63
CA ALA A 56 -5.83 -3.76 20.80
C ALA A 56 -5.91 -2.73 19.66
N ASP A 57 -5.62 -1.46 19.96
CA ASP A 57 -5.57 -0.38 18.97
C ASP A 57 -4.48 -0.63 17.92
N PHE A 58 -3.28 -1.02 18.36
CA PHE A 58 -2.20 -1.44 17.46
C PHE A 58 -2.61 -2.60 16.55
N LEU A 59 -3.18 -3.67 17.12
CA LEU A 59 -3.64 -4.83 16.34
C LEU A 59 -4.74 -4.45 15.34
N HIS A 60 -5.64 -3.56 15.72
CA HIS A 60 -6.70 -3.07 14.85
C HIS A 60 -6.13 -2.23 13.70
N GLY A 61 -5.19 -1.33 13.98
CA GLY A 61 -4.49 -0.53 12.97
C GLY A 61 -3.76 -1.41 11.96
N VAL A 62 -2.91 -2.33 12.44
CA VAL A 62 -2.17 -3.28 11.60
C VAL A 62 -3.11 -4.13 10.75
N ARG A 63 -4.17 -4.70 11.35
CA ARG A 63 -5.14 -5.53 10.59
C ARG A 63 -5.85 -4.71 9.51
N THR A 64 -6.22 -3.46 9.81
CA THR A 64 -6.92 -2.59 8.87
C THR A 64 -6.02 -2.22 7.68
N LEU A 65 -4.79 -1.80 7.95
CA LEU A 65 -3.81 -1.50 6.90
C LEU A 65 -3.48 -2.76 6.07
N GLU A 66 -3.30 -3.91 6.71
CA GLU A 66 -3.06 -5.18 6.01
C GLU A 66 -4.22 -5.55 5.07
N LEU A 67 -5.46 -5.46 5.53
CA LEU A 67 -6.63 -5.78 4.70
C LEU A 67 -6.75 -4.81 3.51
N ASN A 68 -6.49 -3.52 3.74
CA ASN A 68 -6.49 -2.50 2.68
C ASN A 68 -5.37 -2.75 1.66
N LEU A 69 -4.16 -3.08 2.12
CA LEU A 69 -3.03 -3.46 1.29
C LEU A 69 -3.40 -4.65 0.39
N ILE A 70 -3.93 -5.73 0.98
CA ILE A 70 -4.36 -6.93 0.23
C ILE A 70 -5.43 -6.57 -0.79
N ALA A 71 -6.46 -5.81 -0.39
CA ALA A 71 -7.53 -5.41 -1.30
C ALA A 71 -6.99 -4.62 -2.51
N ARG A 72 -6.08 -3.66 -2.28
CA ARG A 72 -5.44 -2.89 -3.36
C ARG A 72 -4.61 -3.78 -4.28
N LEU A 73 -3.84 -4.71 -3.73
CA LEU A 73 -3.05 -5.66 -4.52
C LEU A 73 -3.91 -6.60 -5.36
N LEU A 74 -5.04 -7.09 -4.83
CA LEU A 74 -5.97 -7.92 -5.59
C LEU A 74 -6.63 -7.14 -6.73
N GLN A 75 -7.01 -5.88 -6.50
CA GLN A 75 -7.52 -5.03 -7.57
C GLN A 75 -6.43 -4.74 -8.63
N GLY A 76 -5.21 -4.39 -8.20
CA GLY A 76 -4.06 -4.21 -9.08
C GLY A 76 -3.79 -5.47 -9.90
N ARG A 77 -3.80 -6.65 -9.28
CA ARG A 77 -3.63 -7.94 -9.96
C ARG A 77 -4.67 -8.15 -11.05
N LYS A 78 -5.95 -7.91 -10.75
CA LYS A 78 -7.03 -8.02 -11.74
C LYS A 78 -6.80 -7.10 -12.94
N ARG A 79 -6.39 -5.85 -12.70
CA ARG A 79 -6.07 -4.89 -13.77
C ARG A 79 -4.85 -5.29 -14.58
N ALA A 80 -3.80 -5.78 -13.92
CA ALA A 80 -2.62 -6.29 -14.59
C ALA A 80 -2.97 -7.48 -15.51
N GLU A 81 -3.80 -8.43 -15.06
CA GLU A 81 -4.26 -9.54 -15.89
C GLU A 81 -5.10 -9.09 -17.11
N GLU A 82 -5.96 -8.08 -16.93
CA GLU A 82 -6.70 -7.45 -18.04
C GLU A 82 -5.73 -6.83 -19.06
N LEU A 83 -4.66 -6.17 -18.59
CA LEU A 83 -3.62 -5.56 -19.42
C LEU A 83 -2.77 -6.61 -20.16
N LYS A 84 -2.49 -7.75 -19.53
CA LYS A 84 -1.69 -8.86 -20.10
C LYS A 84 -2.24 -9.37 -21.45
N ARG A 85 -3.57 -9.30 -21.63
CA ARG A 85 -4.25 -9.73 -22.86
C ARG A 85 -4.03 -8.75 -24.01
N LYS A 86 -3.83 -7.47 -23.69
CA LYS A 86 -3.72 -6.37 -24.65
C LYS A 86 -2.26 -6.07 -25.00
N GLU A 87 -1.37 -6.10 -24.01
CA GLU A 87 0.02 -5.69 -24.15
C GLU A 87 1.00 -6.87 -24.04
N THR A 88 1.49 -7.35 -25.18
CA THR A 88 2.37 -8.53 -25.24
C THR A 88 3.74 -8.28 -24.61
N ARG A 89 4.25 -7.04 -24.66
CA ARG A 89 5.55 -6.66 -24.10
C ARG A 89 5.59 -6.75 -22.57
N LEU A 90 4.46 -6.52 -21.90
CA LEU A 90 4.34 -6.56 -20.44
C LEU A 90 4.10 -7.96 -19.89
N LYS A 91 3.86 -8.97 -20.75
CA LYS A 91 3.48 -10.32 -20.31
C LYS A 91 4.44 -10.92 -19.28
N PRO A 92 5.78 -10.82 -19.43
CA PRO A 92 6.70 -11.36 -18.41
C PRO A 92 6.53 -10.64 -17.07
N LEU A 93 6.48 -9.30 -17.06
CA LEU A 93 6.37 -8.48 -15.86
C LEU A 93 5.07 -8.72 -15.11
N ILE A 94 3.95 -8.70 -15.84
CA ILE A 94 2.64 -9.00 -15.27
C ILE A 94 2.61 -10.43 -14.73
N SER A 95 3.22 -11.40 -15.42
CA SER A 95 3.25 -12.77 -14.93
C SER A 95 4.07 -12.91 -13.66
N LEU A 96 5.16 -12.16 -13.50
CA LEU A 96 5.93 -12.12 -12.26
C LEU A 96 5.11 -11.51 -11.12
N PHE A 97 4.46 -10.36 -11.34
CA PHE A 97 3.61 -9.72 -10.34
C PHE A 97 2.44 -10.62 -9.90
N VAL A 98 1.76 -11.24 -10.87
CA VAL A 98 0.67 -12.21 -10.65
C VAL A 98 1.19 -13.48 -9.97
N ALA A 99 2.37 -13.99 -10.30
CA ALA A 99 2.92 -15.14 -9.59
C ALA A 99 3.29 -14.78 -8.14
N GLY A 100 3.98 -13.65 -7.94
CA GLY A 100 4.44 -13.19 -6.63
C GLY A 100 3.31 -12.85 -5.65
N THR A 101 2.15 -12.41 -6.17
CA THR A 101 0.97 -12.09 -5.35
C THR A 101 -0.05 -13.23 -5.26
N ALA A 102 0.21 -14.39 -5.87
CA ALA A 102 -0.73 -15.53 -5.84
C ALA A 102 -1.11 -15.97 -4.41
N PRO A 103 -0.19 -16.04 -3.42
CA PRO A 103 -0.55 -16.43 -2.06
C PRO A 103 -1.57 -15.51 -1.38
N LEU A 104 -1.74 -14.26 -1.85
CA LEU A 104 -2.73 -13.32 -1.31
C LEU A 104 -4.15 -13.64 -1.79
N VAL A 105 -4.30 -14.30 -2.94
CA VAL A 105 -5.61 -14.76 -3.45
C VAL A 105 -6.13 -15.85 -2.54
N ASP A 106 -5.31 -16.89 -2.30
CA ASP A 106 -5.64 -17.99 -1.40
C ASP A 106 -5.98 -17.48 0.01
N ALA A 107 -5.22 -16.48 0.49
CA ALA A 107 -5.48 -15.85 1.77
C ALA A 107 -6.82 -15.12 1.83
N ALA A 108 -7.20 -14.42 0.77
CA ALA A 108 -8.46 -13.69 0.72
C ALA A 108 -9.67 -14.63 0.62
N GLU A 109 -9.52 -15.77 -0.05
CA GLU A 109 -10.55 -16.81 -0.07
C GLU A 109 -10.79 -17.40 1.33
N GLU A 110 -9.72 -17.69 2.09
CA GLU A 110 -9.82 -18.16 3.48
C GLU A 110 -10.43 -17.10 4.41
N LEU A 111 -10.07 -15.81 4.24
CA LEU A 111 -10.66 -14.71 5.03
C LEU A 111 -12.15 -14.51 4.76
N GLY A 112 -12.65 -14.93 3.58
CA GLY A 112 -14.07 -14.92 3.24
C GLY A 112 -14.86 -16.10 3.81
N ASP A 113 -14.19 -17.14 4.30
CA ASP A 113 -14.80 -18.33 4.87
C ASP A 113 -15.13 -18.14 6.36
N THR A 114 -16.25 -17.47 6.62
CA THR A 114 -16.73 -17.19 7.99
C THR A 114 -17.23 -18.43 8.75
N THR A 115 -17.23 -19.62 8.12
CA THR A 115 -17.75 -20.85 8.73
C THR A 115 -16.85 -21.38 9.84
N THR A 116 -15.57 -20.98 9.86
CA THR A 116 -14.54 -21.50 10.77
C THR A 116 -14.25 -20.56 11.96
N GLU A 117 -14.46 -19.24 11.82
CA GLU A 117 -14.13 -18.24 12.87
C GLU A 117 -15.18 -18.09 13.99
N ALA A 118 -16.37 -18.71 13.85
CA ALA A 118 -17.50 -18.52 14.75
C ALA A 118 -17.35 -19.16 16.15
N PHE A 119 -16.22 -19.80 16.44
CA PHE A 119 -15.97 -20.52 17.70
C PHE A 119 -14.59 -20.21 18.31
N ASP A 120 -14.14 -18.94 18.24
CA ASP A 120 -12.80 -18.63 18.73
C ASP A 120 -12.77 -18.15 20.20
N THR A 121 -12.16 -19.00 21.03
CA THR A 121 -11.62 -18.70 22.36
C THR A 121 -10.72 -17.45 22.34
N GLY A 122 -10.55 -16.75 23.47
CA GLY A 122 -9.84 -15.46 23.60
C GLY A 122 -8.33 -15.40 23.25
N ASN A 123 -7.83 -16.29 22.38
CA ASN A 123 -6.46 -16.41 21.91
C ASN A 123 -6.23 -15.82 20.49
N VAL A 124 -7.27 -15.27 19.84
CA VAL A 124 -7.21 -14.72 18.47
C VAL A 124 -6.07 -13.72 18.29
N ALA A 125 -5.85 -12.84 19.27
CA ALA A 125 -4.80 -11.83 19.22
C ALA A 125 -3.39 -12.45 19.17
N GLN A 126 -3.11 -13.50 19.96
CA GLN A 126 -1.79 -14.14 19.92
C GLN A 126 -1.63 -14.98 18.65
N ALA A 127 -2.68 -15.66 18.19
CA ALA A 127 -2.66 -16.40 16.94
C ALA A 127 -2.34 -15.46 15.76
N PHE A 128 -2.95 -14.28 15.72
CA PHE A 128 -2.64 -13.23 14.77
C PHE A 128 -1.15 -12.83 14.84
N LEU A 129 -0.66 -12.42 16.02
CA LEU A 129 0.73 -12.00 16.21
C LEU A 129 1.75 -13.07 15.76
N ARG A 130 1.52 -14.35 16.11
CA ARG A 130 2.37 -15.48 15.69
C ARG A 130 2.32 -15.70 14.18
N SER A 131 1.13 -15.68 13.59
CA SER A 131 0.95 -15.90 12.15
C SER A 131 1.65 -14.83 11.31
N ARG A 132 1.72 -13.61 11.83
CA ARG A 132 2.35 -12.45 11.19
C ARG A 132 3.84 -12.29 11.48
N GLY A 133 4.41 -13.16 12.31
CA GLY A 133 5.82 -13.10 12.70
C GLY A 133 6.17 -11.95 13.65
N LEU A 134 5.18 -11.34 14.32
CA LEU A 134 5.40 -10.26 15.30
C LEU A 134 5.90 -10.79 16.64
N ILE A 135 5.63 -12.06 16.94
CA ILE A 135 6.20 -12.80 18.07
C ILE A 135 6.63 -14.19 17.60
N ALA A 136 7.50 -14.86 18.37
CA ALA A 136 7.93 -16.22 18.06
C ALA A 136 6.74 -17.19 18.03
N ARG A 137 6.80 -18.20 17.15
CA ARG A 137 5.69 -19.16 16.94
C ARG A 137 5.32 -19.96 18.19
N ASP A 138 6.27 -20.15 19.10
CA ASP A 138 6.14 -20.85 20.37
C ASP A 138 6.04 -19.91 21.58
N ALA A 139 6.06 -18.59 21.37
CA ALA A 139 5.95 -17.62 22.45
C ALA A 139 4.60 -17.81 23.18
N ALA A 140 4.62 -17.97 24.50
CA ALA A 140 3.42 -18.14 25.32
C ALA A 140 2.56 -16.87 25.43
N GLY A 141 3.11 -15.71 25.06
CA GLY A 141 2.43 -14.42 25.09
C GLY A 141 3.40 -13.28 24.80
N LEU A 142 3.09 -12.10 25.35
CA LEU A 142 3.91 -10.89 25.20
C LEU A 142 4.96 -10.73 26.32
N ASP A 143 5.12 -11.74 27.17
CA ASP A 143 6.01 -11.65 28.33
C ASP A 143 7.47 -11.51 27.89
N GLY A 144 8.21 -10.64 28.57
CA GLY A 144 9.58 -10.27 28.21
C GLY A 144 9.74 -9.36 26.99
N LEU A 145 8.67 -9.03 26.26
CA LEU A 145 8.72 -8.05 25.17
C LEU A 145 8.52 -6.64 25.71
N THR A 146 9.37 -5.71 25.27
CA THR A 146 9.26 -4.28 25.60
C THR A 146 8.61 -3.46 24.49
N ARG A 147 8.49 -4.03 23.28
CA ARG A 147 7.93 -3.37 22.12
C ARG A 147 7.44 -4.38 21.09
N LEU A 148 6.32 -4.08 20.45
CA LEU A 148 5.91 -4.66 19.19
C LEU A 148 6.08 -3.61 18.09
N ALA A 149 6.60 -4.02 16.95
CA ALA A 149 6.72 -3.16 15.77
C ALA A 149 6.57 -4.03 14.53
N VAL A 150 5.88 -3.50 13.53
CA VAL A 150 5.90 -4.09 12.20
C VAL A 150 7.27 -3.79 11.57
N THR A 151 7.83 -4.77 10.89
CA THR A 151 9.12 -4.67 10.20
C THR A 151 8.97 -5.29 8.81
N GLU A 152 10.01 -5.23 7.98
CA GLU A 152 10.02 -5.90 6.67
C GLU A 152 9.84 -7.42 6.75
N GLU A 153 10.09 -8.03 7.91
CA GLU A 153 9.88 -9.46 8.19
C GLU A 153 8.41 -9.80 8.47
N TYR A 154 7.54 -8.80 8.63
CA TYR A 154 6.10 -9.01 8.82
C TYR A 154 5.51 -9.85 7.70
N LEU A 155 4.79 -10.91 8.04
CA LEU A 155 4.19 -11.80 7.05
C LEU A 155 2.78 -11.33 6.70
N VAL A 156 2.61 -10.63 5.58
CA VAL A 156 1.30 -10.24 5.04
C VAL A 156 0.46 -11.49 4.80
N ALA A 157 -0.73 -11.50 5.40
CA ALA A 157 -1.64 -12.64 5.40
C ALA A 157 -1.01 -13.94 5.93
N GLY A 158 0.10 -13.85 6.68
CA GLY A 158 0.87 -14.99 7.19
C GLY A 158 1.68 -15.74 6.12
N ARG A 159 1.84 -15.16 4.93
CA ARG A 159 2.38 -15.87 3.75
C ARG A 159 3.59 -15.19 3.11
N ILE A 160 3.55 -13.88 2.92
CA ILE A 160 4.57 -13.15 2.16
C ILE A 160 5.21 -12.10 3.06
N ARG A 161 6.54 -11.99 3.06
CA ARG A 161 7.24 -10.93 3.78
C ARG A 161 6.88 -9.55 3.21
N LEU A 162 6.59 -8.59 4.09
CA LEU A 162 6.19 -7.24 3.71
C LEU A 162 7.26 -6.58 2.85
N GLY A 163 8.54 -6.62 3.25
CA GLY A 163 9.62 -6.01 2.46
C GLY A 163 9.67 -6.55 1.02
N THR A 164 9.66 -7.87 0.86
CA THR A 164 9.66 -8.52 -0.46
C THR A 164 8.42 -8.15 -1.30
N LEU A 165 7.27 -7.97 -0.65
CA LEU A 165 6.05 -7.56 -1.34
C LEU A 165 6.14 -6.12 -1.82
N LEU A 166 6.64 -5.21 -1.00
CA LEU A 166 6.82 -3.80 -1.37
C LEU A 166 7.86 -3.65 -2.48
N ASP A 167 8.97 -4.38 -2.42
CA ASP A 167 9.98 -4.39 -3.48
C ASP A 167 9.39 -4.85 -4.83
N LEU A 168 8.57 -5.91 -4.81
CA LEU A 168 7.89 -6.41 -6.01
C LEU A 168 6.94 -5.36 -6.60
N VAL A 169 6.16 -4.69 -5.74
CA VAL A 169 5.17 -3.67 -6.15
C VAL A 169 5.88 -2.44 -6.70
N ALA A 170 6.91 -1.93 -6.00
CA ALA A 170 7.71 -0.79 -6.41
C ALA A 170 8.40 -1.06 -7.75
N THR A 171 9.08 -2.21 -7.87
CA THR A 171 9.72 -2.61 -9.13
C THR A 171 8.72 -2.68 -10.28
N PHE A 172 7.52 -3.22 -10.02
CA PHE A 172 6.49 -3.29 -11.06
C PHE A 172 5.99 -1.92 -11.48
N LEU A 173 5.76 -1.03 -10.51
CA LEU A 173 5.36 0.35 -10.76
C LEU A 173 6.43 1.12 -11.55
N ASP A 174 7.70 1.04 -11.15
CA ASP A 174 8.82 1.70 -11.84
C ASP A 174 8.91 1.26 -13.31
N MET A 175 8.68 -0.03 -13.58
CA MET A 175 8.66 -0.54 -14.95
C MET A 175 7.44 -0.06 -15.74
N LEU A 176 6.28 0.09 -15.11
CA LEU A 176 5.10 0.67 -15.76
C LEU A 176 5.35 2.15 -16.09
N ASP A 177 5.91 2.91 -15.15
CA ASP A 177 6.24 4.31 -15.38
C ASP A 177 7.29 4.46 -16.50
N THR A 178 8.36 3.67 -16.48
CA THR A 178 9.39 3.69 -17.53
C THR A 178 8.83 3.42 -18.93
N LEU A 179 7.79 2.57 -19.04
CA LEU A 179 7.22 2.16 -20.33
C LEU A 179 6.09 3.06 -20.82
N PHE A 180 5.39 3.76 -19.91
CA PHE A 180 4.17 4.51 -20.23
C PHE A 180 4.21 5.98 -19.80
N ASP A 181 5.29 6.43 -19.15
CA ASP A 181 5.50 7.81 -18.73
C ASP A 181 4.35 8.31 -17.85
N LEU A 182 3.99 7.50 -16.84
CA LEU A 182 2.77 7.68 -16.03
C LEU A 182 2.84 8.92 -15.17
N TYR A 183 4.03 9.25 -14.65
CA TYR A 183 4.24 10.42 -13.80
C TYR A 183 5.02 11.52 -14.52
N ARG A 184 4.94 11.60 -15.85
CA ARG A 184 5.54 12.72 -16.58
C ARG A 184 5.04 14.03 -16.00
N GLU A 185 5.93 14.79 -15.36
CA GLU A 185 5.67 16.19 -15.06
C GLU A 185 5.38 16.87 -16.41
N GLU A 186 4.12 17.28 -16.64
CA GLU A 186 3.81 18.16 -17.76
C GLU A 186 4.78 19.33 -17.68
N PRO A 187 5.58 19.60 -18.74
CA PRO A 187 6.50 20.72 -18.70
C PRO A 187 5.65 21.94 -18.40
N ALA A 188 5.92 22.57 -17.25
CA ALA A 188 5.23 23.77 -16.80
C ALA A 188 5.06 24.67 -18.03
N VAL A 189 3.82 24.89 -18.45
CA VAL A 189 3.53 25.76 -19.58
C VAL A 189 4.12 27.11 -19.18
N VAL A 190 5.31 27.41 -19.70
CA VAL A 190 5.92 28.72 -19.57
C VAL A 190 4.98 29.61 -20.33
N THR A 191 4.05 30.21 -19.60
CA THR A 191 3.18 31.26 -20.11
C THR A 191 4.15 32.36 -20.49
N ALA A 192 4.41 32.47 -21.79
CA ALA A 192 5.23 33.54 -22.34
C ALA A 192 4.71 34.86 -21.76
N PRO A 193 5.59 35.76 -21.28
CA PRO A 193 5.15 37.01 -20.71
C PRO A 193 4.29 37.73 -21.73
N ALA A 194 3.06 38.07 -21.31
CA ALA A 194 2.11 38.81 -22.13
C ALA A 194 2.82 40.04 -22.71
N MET A 195 2.95 40.06 -24.04
CA MET A 195 3.37 41.24 -24.78
C MET A 195 2.47 42.39 -24.36
N ALA A 196 3.07 43.41 -23.73
CA ALA A 196 2.41 44.65 -23.39
C ALA A 196 1.83 45.29 -24.67
N PRO A 197 0.60 45.84 -24.62
CA PRO A 197 0.04 46.55 -25.76
C PRO A 197 0.85 47.82 -26.03
N ALA A 198 1.24 48.00 -27.29
CA ALA A 198 1.93 49.18 -27.79
C ALA A 198 1.05 50.43 -27.59
N GLU A 199 1.56 51.42 -26.86
CA GLU A 199 0.96 52.75 -26.76
C GLU A 199 1.00 53.42 -28.14
N VAL A 200 -0.19 53.76 -28.63
CA VAL A 200 -0.40 54.59 -29.81
C VAL A 200 -0.14 56.05 -29.41
N GLN A 201 0.93 56.65 -29.93
CA GLN A 201 1.16 58.10 -29.83
C GLN A 201 0.20 58.84 -30.77
N GLU A 202 -0.81 59.47 -30.17
CA GLU A 202 -1.72 60.39 -30.82
C GLU A 202 -1.06 61.78 -30.94
N THR A 203 -0.48 62.07 -32.11
CA THR A 203 -0.13 63.44 -32.52
C THR A 203 -1.40 64.20 -32.90
N ALA A 204 -1.81 65.14 -32.05
CA ALA A 204 -2.74 66.21 -32.43
C ALA A 204 -2.10 67.58 -32.16
N ALA A 205 -1.74 68.24 -33.25
CA ALA A 205 -1.35 69.64 -33.28
C ALA A 205 -2.60 70.55 -33.26
N ALA A 206 -2.56 71.64 -32.49
CA ALA A 206 -3.37 72.83 -32.75
C ALA A 206 -2.71 74.07 -32.12
N THR A 207 -1.93 74.73 -32.97
CA THR A 207 -1.81 76.17 -33.27
C THR A 207 -2.55 77.20 -32.39
N ALA A 208 -1.82 78.31 -32.16
CA ALA A 208 -2.21 79.69 -31.84
C ALA A 208 -2.46 80.05 -30.37
#